data_AF-A0A924CWH9-F1
#
_entry.id   AF-A0A924CWH9-F1
#
_cell.length_a   1.000
_cell.length_b   1.000
_cell.length_c   1.000
_cell.angle_alpha   90.00
_cell.angle_beta   90.00
_cell.angle_gamma   90.00
#
_symmetry.space_group_name_H-M   'P 1'
#
loop_
_entity.id
_entity.type
_entity.pdbx_description
1 polymer ?
#
loop_
_entity_poly.entity_id
_entity_poly.type
_entity_poly.pdbx_seq_one_letter_code
_entity_poly.pdbx_strand_id
1 'polypeptide(L)' 'MPGENLTRVEAQERKAIVAVKNYDVTLDLTTGAETFRSTTVVTFTATTGASTFIDAFTRTVHSVTL' A
#
# COMPACT_ATOMS: atom_id res chain seq x y z
N MET A 1 7.31 -12.11 -0.21
CA MET A 1 7.04 -12.09 -1.66
C MET A 1 8.35 -11.91 -2.37
N PRO A 2 8.80 -12.87 -3.20
CA PRO A 2 10.05 -12.72 -3.93
C PRO A 2 9.77 -12.03 -5.26
N GLY A 3 10.15 -10.75 -5.38
CA GLY A 3 10.03 -9.95 -6.60
C GLY A 3 9.38 -8.60 -6.32
N GLU A 4 9.91 -7.55 -6.93
CA GLU A 4 9.42 -6.15 -6.85
C GLU A 4 7.96 -6.01 -7.35
N ASN A 5 7.50 -6.99 -8.13
CA ASN A 5 6.16 -7.02 -8.70
C ASN A 5 5.55 -8.41 -8.57
N LEU A 6 4.22 -8.46 -8.40
CA LEU A 6 3.45 -9.70 -8.43
C LEU A 6 3.50 -10.32 -9.82
N THR A 7 3.65 -11.64 -9.87
CA THR A 7 3.29 -12.41 -11.06
C THR A 7 1.78 -12.30 -11.31
N ARG A 8 1.36 -12.64 -12.54
CA ARG A 8 -0.06 -12.63 -12.90
C ARG A 8 -0.92 -13.52 -11.98
N VAL A 9 -0.41 -14.68 -11.59
CA VAL A 9 -1.13 -15.63 -10.72
C VAL A 9 -1.29 -15.04 -9.32
N GLU A 10 -0.22 -14.52 -8.73
CA GLU A 10 -0.28 -13.90 -7.39
C GLU A 10 -1.21 -12.68 -7.38
N ALA A 11 -1.26 -11.90 -8.47
CA ALA A 11 -2.19 -10.79 -8.61
C ALA A 11 -3.67 -11.25 -8.67
N GLN A 12 -3.95 -12.37 -9.34
CA GLN A 12 -5.29 -12.96 -9.39
C GLN A 12 -5.72 -13.49 -8.02
N GLU A 13 -4.83 -14.21 -7.33
CA GLU A 13 -5.07 -14.71 -5.98
C GLU A 13 -5.33 -13.55 -5.00
N ARG A 14 -4.52 -12.49 -5.05
CA ARG A 14 -4.72 -11.29 -4.23
C ARG A 14 -6.05 -10.60 -4.55
N LYS A 15 -6.44 -10.52 -5.82
CA LYS A 15 -7.70 -9.90 -6.24
C LYS A 15 -8.94 -10.62 -5.68
N ALA A 16 -8.83 -11.92 -5.42
CA ALA A 16 -9.90 -12.69 -4.75
C ALA A 16 -10.03 -12.36 -3.26
N ILE A 17 -8.99 -11.79 -2.64
CA ILE A 17 -8.95 -11.47 -1.20
C ILE A 17 -9.27 -10.00 -0.93
N VAL A 18 -8.75 -9.07 -1.75
CA VAL A 18 -8.86 -7.62 -1.51
C VAL A 18 -9.32 -6.87 -2.76
N ALA A 19 -10.25 -5.93 -2.56
CA ALA A 19 -10.69 -5.00 -3.58
C ALA A 19 -10.56 -3.55 -3.07
N VAL A 20 -9.62 -2.81 -3.66
CA VAL A 20 -9.41 -1.40 -3.34
C VAL A 20 -10.51 -0.54 -3.97
N LYS A 21 -10.98 0.44 -3.21
CA LYS A 21 -11.99 1.42 -3.62
C LYS A 21 -11.37 2.77 -3.93
N ASN A 22 -10.48 3.24 -3.06
CA ASN A 22 -9.86 4.55 -3.18
C ASN A 22 -8.47 4.60 -2.56
N TYR A 23 -7.64 5.47 -3.11
CA TYR A 23 -6.40 5.94 -2.50
C TYR A 23 -6.52 7.45 -2.29
N ASP A 24 -6.36 7.90 -1.06
CA ASP A 24 -6.13 9.30 -0.73
C ASP A 24 -4.66 9.45 -0.37
N VAL A 25 -3.93 10.30 -1.11
CA VAL A 25 -2.48 10.49 -0.96
C VAL A 25 -2.21 11.97 -0.75
N THR A 26 -1.80 12.31 0.47
CA THR A 26 -1.36 13.66 0.82
C THR A 26 0.16 13.71 0.87
N LEU A 27 0.75 14.70 0.19
CA LEU A 27 2.18 14.94 0.13
C LEU A 27 2.53 16.27 0.77
N ASP A 28 3.50 16.26 1.68
CA ASP A 28 4.12 17.46 2.22
C ASP A 28 5.51 17.63 1.58
N LEU A 29 5.55 18.54 0.60
CA LEU A 29 6.73 18.85 -0.20
C LEU A 29 7.64 19.89 0.46
N THR A 30 7.38 20.28 1.71
CA THR A 30 8.16 21.32 2.41
C THR A 30 9.34 20.77 3.21
N THR A 31 9.45 19.44 3.34
CA THR A 31 10.37 18.81 4.32
C THR A 31 11.82 18.65 3.86
N GLY A 32 12.11 18.67 2.55
CA GLY A 32 13.48 18.54 2.06
C GLY A 32 13.61 18.30 0.56
N ALA A 33 14.82 18.45 0.03
CA ALA A 33 15.10 18.36 -1.41
C ALA A 33 15.12 16.92 -1.98
N GLU A 34 15.35 15.92 -1.13
CA GLU A 34 15.46 14.50 -1.55
C GLU A 34 14.23 13.66 -1.19
N THR A 35 13.54 14.00 -0.10
CA THR A 35 12.40 13.23 0.41
C THR A 35 11.29 14.13 0.92
N PHE A 36 10.05 13.76 0.62
CA PHE A 36 8.84 14.39 1.13
C PHE A 36 8.14 13.46 2.14
N ARG A 37 7.37 14.04 3.06
CA ARG A 37 6.47 13.26 3.91
C ARG A 37 5.21 12.93 3.11
N SER A 38 4.72 11.71 3.24
CA SER A 38 3.45 11.29 2.65
C SER A 38 2.55 10.63 3.69
N THR A 39 1.25 10.83 3.54
CA THR A 39 0.22 10.06 4.24
C THR A 39 -0.70 9.48 3.18
N THR A 40 -0.82 8.15 3.18
CA THR A 40 -1.69 7.42 2.26
C THR A 40 -2.78 6.73 3.05
N VAL A 41 -4.04 7.03 2.75
CA VAL A 41 -5.21 6.33 3.27
C VAL A 41 -5.81 5.49 2.16
N VAL A 42 -5.91 4.18 2.39
CA VAL A 42 -6.46 3.23 1.42
C VAL A 42 -7.80 2.73 1.92
N THR A 43 -8.85 2.98 1.15
CA THR A 43 -10.18 2.39 1.42
C THR A 43 -10.32 1.11 0.60
N PHE A 44 -10.59 -0.01 1.26
CA PHE A 44 -10.71 -1.32 0.60
C PHE A 44 -11.74 -2.22 1.29
N THR A 45 -12.19 -3.24 0.57
CA THR A 45 -12.91 -4.39 1.14
C THR A 45 -12.01 -5.61 1.12
N ALA A 46 -12.10 -6.48 2.12
CA ALA A 46 -11.30 -7.70 2.20
C ALA A 46 -12.10 -8.88 2.76
N THR A 47 -11.66 -10.10 2.43
CA THR A 47 -12.16 -11.34 3.04
C THR A 47 -11.71 -11.42 4.50
N THR A 48 -12.67 -11.59 5.42
CA THR A 48 -12.40 -11.70 6.86
C THR A 48 -11.44 -12.85 7.17
N GLY A 49 -10.44 -12.61 8.01
CA GLY A 49 -9.45 -13.60 8.43
C GLY A 49 -8.34 -13.88 7.40
N ALA A 50 -8.40 -13.29 6.22
CA ALA A 50 -7.34 -13.39 5.23
C ALA A 50 -6.23 -12.36 5.47
N SER A 51 -5.00 -12.74 5.17
CA SER A 51 -3.85 -11.83 5.20
C SER A 51 -3.56 -11.25 3.82
N THR A 52 -3.11 -9.99 3.78
CA THR A 52 -2.61 -9.34 2.56
C THR A 52 -1.53 -8.31 2.95
N PHE A 53 -1.11 -7.49 2.00
CA PHE A 53 -0.01 -6.55 2.18
C PHE A 53 -0.25 -5.24 1.40
N ILE A 54 0.39 -4.18 1.89
CA ILE A 54 0.70 -2.96 1.15
C ILE A 54 2.20 -2.99 0.90
N ASP A 55 2.59 -2.79 -0.36
CA ASP A 55 3.99 -2.58 -0.71
C ASP A 55 4.28 -1.08 -0.81
N ALA A 56 5.39 -0.63 -0.25
CA ALA A 56 5.72 0.77 -0.12
C ALA A 56 7.23 1.01 -0.28
N PHE A 57 7.61 1.61 -1.40
CA PHE A 57 8.95 2.13 -1.63
C PHE A 57 9.10 3.47 -0.93
N THR A 58 9.56 3.45 0.32
CA THR A 58 9.78 4.64 1.14
C THR A 58 11.09 4.54 1.90
N ARG A 59 11.70 5.68 2.22
CA ARG A 59 12.91 5.72 3.07
C ARG A 59 12.60 5.28 4.50
N THR A 60 11.43 5.61 5.03
CA THR A 60 11.06 5.28 6.42
C THR A 60 9.55 5.19 6.57
N VAL A 61 9.08 4.19 7.30
CA VAL A 61 7.67 4.08 7.73
C VAL A 61 7.58 4.62 9.16
N HIS A 62 6.72 5.60 9.37
CA HIS A 62 6.56 6.23 10.70
C HIS A 62 5.42 5.61 11.51
N SER A 63 4.34 5.23 10.86
CA SER A 63 3.17 4.60 11.51
C SER A 63 2.34 3.83 10.50
N VAL A 64 1.66 2.78 10.96
CA VAL A 64 0.64 2.05 10.21
C VAL A 64 -0.53 1.81 11.15
N THR A 65 -1.74 2.11 10.68
CA THR A 65 -3.00 1.90 11.41
C THR A 65 -4.01 1.26 10.47
N LEU A 66 -4.80 0.32 10.98
CA LEU A 66 -5.84 -0.41 10.25
C LEU A 66 -7.19 -0.28 10.95
#